data_AF-A0A7C5DBY9-F1
#
_entry.id   AF-A0A7C5DBY9-F1
#
_cell.length_a   1.000
_cell.length_b   1.000
_cell.length_c   1.000
_cell.angle_alpha   90.00
_cell.angle_beta   90.00
_cell.angle_gamma   90.00
#
_symmetry.space_group_name_H-M   'P 1'
#
loop_
_entity.id
_entity.type
_entity.pdbx_description
1 polymer ?
#
loop_
_entity_poly.entity_id
_entity_poly.type
_entity_poly.pdbx_seq_one_letter_code
_entity_poly.pdbx_strand_id
1 'polypeptide(L)'
;MKKYIILFVLLMILSSFLQAEVRYLTEEEYKDLSKEETLKYWEALENELMMLQVRQANTFSRIEENELKIATLKDEIALLDQKYNVIYTRIMNSIGTVSHSELVDFEQKLNDIKNKLDYYDQLPNSELYKSNQEIKNFIAQYEGLKGEDLAKVPQFQQVFAEIDSRIEMLQENMAPYGKYYEDEYSVVKGDYLVKIAGYDHIYNDPQKWGIIYRANRDQIKDPDLIYPNQVFKIPRGLPSSWKVYKGECLWTISSYPEIYNDPFQWPKIYRANTDQIKDPDLIYPNQILRIPRD
;
A
#
# COMPACT_ATOMS: atom_id res chain seq x y z
N MET A 1 -15.97 -9.34 -8.53
CA MET A 1 -14.96 -10.43 -8.46
C MET A 1 -15.58 -11.81 -8.26
N LYS A 2 -16.36 -12.09 -7.20
CA LYS A 2 -16.94 -13.44 -6.96
C LYS A 2 -17.75 -14.04 -8.12
N LYS A 3 -18.57 -13.24 -8.84
CA LYS A 3 -19.34 -13.74 -10.00
C LYS A 3 -18.46 -14.16 -11.19
N TYR A 4 -17.35 -13.47 -11.42
CA TYR A 4 -16.41 -13.80 -12.51
C TYR A 4 -15.52 -15.00 -12.17
N ILE A 5 -15.17 -15.17 -10.88
CA ILE A 5 -14.47 -16.35 -10.38
C ILE A 5 -15.35 -17.59 -10.52
N ILE A 6 -16.63 -17.50 -10.18
CA ILE A 6 -17.58 -18.60 -10.35
C ILE A 6 -17.75 -18.97 -11.83
N LEU A 7 -17.86 -17.99 -12.73
CA LEU A 7 -17.98 -18.25 -14.16
C LEU A 7 -16.72 -18.91 -14.75
N PHE A 8 -15.53 -18.50 -14.30
CA PHE A 8 -14.24 -19.06 -14.73
C PHE A 8 -14.02 -20.49 -14.22
N VAL A 9 -14.41 -20.76 -12.97
CA VAL A 9 -14.40 -22.12 -12.40
C VAL A 9 -15.43 -23.00 -13.11
N LEU A 10 -16.62 -22.49 -13.43
CA LEU A 10 -17.62 -23.23 -14.21
C LEU A 10 -17.15 -23.52 -15.63
N LEU A 11 -16.41 -22.60 -16.27
CA LEU A 11 -15.82 -22.78 -17.60
C LEU A 11 -14.70 -23.83 -17.61
N MET A 12 -13.82 -23.79 -16.60
CA MET A 12 -12.76 -24.78 -16.41
C MET A 12 -13.34 -26.18 -16.17
N ILE A 13 -14.37 -26.27 -15.31
CA ILE A 13 -15.09 -27.52 -15.05
C ILE A 13 -15.83 -27.98 -16.32
N LEU A 14 -16.51 -27.09 -17.06
CA LEU A 14 -17.15 -27.46 -18.33
C LEU A 14 -16.15 -28.02 -19.35
N SER A 15 -14.93 -27.47 -19.43
CA SER A 15 -13.88 -28.01 -20.31
C SER A 15 -13.35 -29.37 -19.86
N SER A 16 -13.44 -29.72 -18.57
CA SER A 16 -13.12 -31.05 -18.05
C SER A 16 -14.24 -32.08 -18.26
N PHE A 17 -15.50 -31.63 -18.35
CA PHE A 17 -16.67 -32.51 -18.48
C PHE A 17 -17.13 -32.75 -19.93
N LEU A 18 -16.48 -32.15 -20.94
CA LEU A 18 -16.79 -32.33 -22.36
C LEU A 18 -15.87 -33.32 -23.10
N GLN A 19 -14.99 -34.02 -22.38
CA GLN A 19 -14.29 -35.19 -22.92
C GLN A 19 -15.02 -36.43 -22.43
N ALA A 20 -15.80 -37.08 -23.31
CA ALA A 20 -16.09 -38.48 -23.12
C ALA A 20 -14.76 -39.24 -23.34
N GLU A 21 -14.00 -39.48 -22.27
CA GLU A 21 -12.87 -40.42 -22.30
C GLU A 21 -13.44 -41.79 -22.66
N VAL A 22 -13.08 -42.33 -23.83
CA VAL A 22 -13.43 -43.70 -24.15
C VAL A 22 -12.64 -44.56 -23.16
N ARG A 23 -13.36 -45.41 -22.41
CA ARG A 23 -12.69 -46.40 -21.56
C ARG A 23 -12.02 -47.43 -22.47
N TYR A 24 -10.70 -47.43 -22.49
CA TYR A 24 -9.93 -48.46 -23.17
C TYR A 24 -10.15 -49.82 -22.49
N LEU A 25 -10.67 -50.79 -23.24
CA LEU A 25 -10.94 -52.13 -22.74
C LEU A 25 -9.66 -52.97 -22.78
N THR A 26 -9.49 -53.84 -21.79
CA THR A 26 -8.47 -54.89 -21.83
C THR A 26 -8.83 -55.97 -22.85
N GLU A 27 -7.85 -56.77 -23.26
CA GLU A 27 -8.06 -57.82 -24.25
C GLU A 27 -9.13 -58.85 -23.82
N GLU A 28 -9.22 -59.12 -22.51
CA GLU A 28 -10.24 -60.01 -21.94
C GLU A 28 -11.64 -59.37 -21.98
N GLU A 29 -11.77 -58.11 -21.53
CA GLU A 29 -13.03 -57.37 -21.56
C GLU A 29 -13.57 -57.16 -22.99
N TYR A 30 -12.68 -56.98 -23.97
CA TYR A 30 -13.06 -56.84 -25.38
C TYR A 30 -13.60 -58.14 -25.99
N LYS A 31 -13.05 -59.30 -25.59
CA LYS A 31 -13.47 -60.62 -26.08
C LYS A 31 -14.87 -61.02 -25.60
N ASP A 32 -15.29 -60.49 -24.44
CA ASP A 32 -16.59 -60.75 -23.84
C ASP A 32 -17.73 -59.88 -24.42
N LEU A 33 -17.42 -58.92 -25.31
CA LEU A 33 -18.41 -58.05 -25.95
C LEU A 33 -19.27 -58.80 -26.97
N SER A 34 -20.55 -58.47 -27.02
CA SER A 34 -21.41 -58.84 -28.15
C SER A 34 -21.04 -58.05 -29.41
N LYS A 35 -21.43 -58.56 -30.59
CA LYS A 35 -21.15 -57.90 -31.88
C LYS A 35 -21.64 -56.45 -31.95
N GLU A 36 -22.78 -56.13 -31.33
CA GLU A 36 -23.33 -54.77 -31.31
C GLU A 36 -22.50 -53.85 -30.39
N GLU A 37 -22.05 -54.36 -29.24
CA GLU A 37 -21.20 -53.61 -28.31
C GLU A 37 -19.79 -53.40 -28.87
N THR A 38 -19.23 -54.39 -29.57
CA THR A 38 -17.98 -54.25 -30.31
C THR A 38 -18.07 -53.13 -31.34
N LEU A 39 -19.16 -53.07 -32.12
CA LEU A 39 -19.34 -52.02 -33.13
C LEU A 39 -19.42 -50.62 -32.49
N LYS A 40 -20.21 -50.46 -31.43
CA LYS A 40 -20.31 -49.19 -30.69
C LYS A 40 -18.97 -48.77 -30.09
N TYR A 41 -18.18 -49.73 -29.60
CA TYR A 41 -16.85 -49.46 -29.06
C TYR A 41 -15.86 -48.98 -30.14
N TRP A 42 -15.88 -49.59 -31.33
CA TRP A 42 -15.08 -49.13 -32.47
C TRP A 42 -15.48 -47.74 -32.96
N GLU A 43 -16.78 -47.46 -33.06
CA GLU A 43 -17.28 -46.13 -33.41
C GLU A 43 -16.84 -45.07 -32.39
N ALA A 44 -16.82 -45.41 -31.09
CA ALA A 44 -16.32 -44.51 -30.05
C ALA A 44 -14.82 -44.22 -30.19
N LEU A 45 -14.01 -45.25 -30.44
CA LEU A 45 -12.56 -45.11 -30.67
C LEU A 45 -12.24 -44.29 -31.93
N GLU A 46 -12.98 -44.50 -33.01
CA GLU A 46 -12.80 -43.74 -34.27
C GLU A 46 -13.13 -42.26 -34.07
N ASN A 47 -14.22 -41.96 -33.35
CA ASN A 47 -14.58 -40.58 -32.99
C ASN A 47 -13.53 -39.94 -32.07
N GLU A 48 -13.00 -40.67 -31.09
CA GLU A 48 -11.94 -40.16 -30.21
C GLU A 48 -10.65 -39.86 -30.99
N LEU A 49 -10.24 -40.77 -31.87
CA LEU A 49 -9.08 -40.56 -32.75
C LEU A 49 -9.25 -39.30 -33.59
N MET A 50 -10.43 -39.10 -34.19
CA MET A 50 -10.73 -37.89 -34.97
C MET A 50 -10.66 -36.63 -34.11
N MET A 51 -11.25 -36.64 -32.91
CA MET A 51 -11.19 -35.50 -31.98
C MET A 51 -9.75 -35.19 -31.53
N LEU A 52 -8.94 -36.22 -31.28
CA LEU A 52 -7.52 -36.07 -30.93
C LEU A 52 -6.71 -35.50 -32.09
N GLN A 53 -6.97 -35.91 -33.33
CA GLN A 53 -6.32 -35.35 -34.53
C GLN A 53 -6.69 -33.87 -34.75
N VAL A 54 -7.96 -33.50 -34.54
CA VAL A 54 -8.40 -32.10 -34.62
C VAL A 54 -7.75 -31.26 -33.52
N ARG A 55 -7.66 -31.79 -32.29
CA ARG A 55 -6.93 -31.13 -31.19
C ARG A 55 -5.45 -30.99 -31.52
N GLN A 56 -4.85 -32.08 -32.01
CA GLN A 56 -3.65 -32.17 -32.86
C GLN A 56 -3.37 -30.88 -33.61
N ALA A 57 -4.11 -30.73 -34.71
CA ALA A 57 -3.99 -29.63 -35.66
C ALA A 57 -4.19 -28.27 -35.00
N ASN A 58 -5.22 -28.11 -34.17
CA ASN A 58 -5.51 -26.83 -33.48
C ASN A 58 -4.37 -26.41 -32.54
N THR A 59 -3.76 -27.35 -31.81
CA THR A 59 -2.59 -27.03 -30.96
C THR A 59 -1.39 -26.63 -31.79
N PHE A 60 -1.14 -27.29 -32.93
CA PHE A 60 -0.05 -26.95 -33.83
C PHE A 60 -0.23 -25.54 -34.42
N SER A 61 -1.43 -25.21 -34.92
CA SER A 61 -1.72 -23.86 -35.43
C SER A 61 -1.57 -22.77 -34.36
N ARG A 62 -1.97 -23.05 -33.11
CA ARG A 62 -1.79 -22.11 -32.00
C ARG A 62 -0.32 -21.91 -31.63
N ILE A 63 0.50 -22.97 -31.73
CA ILE A 63 1.94 -22.88 -31.51
C ILE A 63 2.56 -21.99 -32.58
N GLU A 64 2.26 -22.24 -33.85
CA GLU A 64 2.75 -21.44 -34.98
C GLU A 64 2.35 -19.96 -34.85
N GLU A 65 1.09 -19.69 -34.50
CA GLU A 65 0.62 -18.31 -34.23
C GLU A 65 1.40 -17.64 -33.09
N ASN A 66 1.67 -18.37 -32.00
CA ASN A 66 2.43 -17.86 -30.88
C ASN A 66 3.91 -17.64 -31.23
N GLU A 67 4.51 -18.51 -32.04
CA GLU A 67 5.88 -18.35 -32.54
C GLU A 67 6.01 -17.09 -33.39
N LEU A 68 5.04 -16.84 -34.28
CA LEU A 68 4.98 -15.60 -35.06
C LEU A 68 4.85 -14.37 -34.16
N LYS A 69 3.98 -14.40 -33.15
CA LYS A 69 3.85 -13.30 -32.17
C LYS A 69 5.14 -13.04 -31.40
N ILE A 70 5.83 -14.10 -30.99
CA ILE A 70 7.12 -13.98 -30.30
C ILE A 70 8.16 -13.35 -31.24
N ALA A 71 8.20 -13.75 -32.51
CA ALA A 71 9.10 -13.15 -33.50
C ALA A 71 8.80 -11.66 -33.70
N THR A 72 7.53 -11.28 -33.88
CA THR A 72 7.15 -9.86 -34.05
C THR A 72 7.48 -9.03 -32.80
N LEU A 73 7.21 -9.55 -31.60
CA LEU A 73 7.54 -8.85 -30.36
C LEU A 73 9.06 -8.66 -30.18
N LYS A 74 9.87 -9.64 -30.61
CA LYS A 74 11.33 -9.50 -30.61
C LYS A 74 11.79 -8.39 -31.55
N ASP A 75 11.22 -8.29 -32.74
CA ASP A 75 11.53 -7.23 -33.70
C ASP A 75 11.10 -5.85 -33.16
N GLU A 76 9.94 -5.76 -32.51
CA GLU A 76 9.47 -4.54 -31.85
C GLU A 76 10.40 -4.09 -30.71
N ILE A 77 10.86 -5.03 -29.87
CA ILE A 77 11.84 -4.76 -28.81
C ILE A 77 13.13 -4.22 -29.41
N ALA A 78 13.66 -4.86 -30.46
CA ALA A 78 14.90 -4.40 -31.11
C ALA A 78 14.76 -2.98 -31.68
N LEU A 79 13.60 -2.64 -32.23
CA LEU A 79 13.32 -1.29 -32.76
C LEU A 79 13.16 -0.27 -31.63
N LEU A 80 12.56 -0.65 -30.50
CA LEU A 80 12.51 0.17 -29.29
C LEU A 80 13.90 0.43 -28.71
N ASP A 81 14.76 -0.59 -28.67
CA ASP A 81 16.14 -0.47 -28.20
C ASP A 81 16.95 0.51 -29.05
N GLN A 82 16.78 0.48 -30.37
CA GLN A 82 17.40 1.45 -31.27
C GLN A 82 16.94 2.88 -30.97
N LYS A 83 15.62 3.10 -30.78
CA LYS A 83 15.07 4.40 -30.43
C LYS A 83 15.57 4.86 -29.06
N TYR A 84 15.62 3.96 -28.08
CA TYR A 84 16.15 4.22 -26.76
C TYR A 84 17.61 4.67 -26.83
N ASN A 85 18.46 3.96 -27.58
CA ASN A 85 19.88 4.31 -27.75
C ASN A 85 20.08 5.72 -28.34
N VAL A 86 19.27 6.10 -29.33
CA VAL A 86 19.32 7.46 -29.91
C VAL A 86 18.98 8.52 -28.85
N ILE A 87 17.96 8.28 -28.02
CA ILE A 87 17.57 9.19 -26.95
C ILE A 87 18.64 9.21 -25.86
N TYR A 88 19.18 8.04 -25.48
CA TYR A 88 20.25 7.89 -24.50
C TYR A 88 21.48 8.72 -24.92
N THR A 89 21.98 8.55 -26.14
CA THR A 89 23.11 9.34 -26.66
C THR A 89 22.80 10.84 -26.66
N ARG A 90 21.56 11.25 -26.99
CA ARG A 90 21.17 12.66 -26.94
C ARG A 90 21.22 13.22 -25.51
N ILE A 91 20.71 12.47 -24.53
CA ILE A 91 20.74 12.87 -23.12
C ILE A 91 22.19 12.94 -22.62
N MET A 92 23.00 11.92 -22.91
CA MET A 92 24.42 11.90 -22.55
C MET A 92 25.18 13.09 -23.15
N ASN A 93 24.93 13.43 -24.42
CA ASN A 93 25.53 14.62 -25.04
C ASN A 93 25.06 15.94 -24.40
N SER A 94 23.86 15.98 -23.81
CA SER A 94 23.31 17.19 -23.19
C SER A 94 23.86 17.46 -21.78
N ILE A 95 24.24 16.41 -21.04
CA ILE A 95 24.83 16.52 -19.70
C ILE A 95 26.37 16.64 -19.73
N GLY A 96 27.00 16.43 -20.89
CA GLY A 96 28.46 16.48 -21.07
C GLY A 96 29.13 15.10 -20.96
N THR A 97 30.46 15.07 -21.05
CA THR A 97 31.22 13.82 -20.89
C THR A 97 31.25 13.40 -19.42
N VAL A 98 30.41 12.42 -19.08
CA VAL A 98 30.42 11.75 -17.78
C VAL A 98 31.36 10.54 -17.84
N SER A 99 32.28 10.42 -16.89
CA SER A 99 33.18 9.27 -16.78
C SER A 99 32.47 8.04 -16.22
N HIS A 100 32.97 6.85 -16.55
CA HIS A 100 32.44 5.61 -15.98
C HIS A 100 32.54 5.57 -14.44
N SER A 101 33.61 6.14 -13.87
CA SER A 101 33.78 6.26 -12.42
C SER A 101 32.69 7.13 -11.78
N GLU A 102 32.31 8.25 -12.39
CA GLU A 102 31.25 9.11 -11.85
C GLU A 102 29.88 8.41 -11.82
N LEU A 103 29.59 7.57 -12.83
CA LEU A 103 28.36 6.77 -12.85
C LEU A 103 28.35 5.70 -11.75
N VAL A 104 29.48 5.03 -11.53
CA VAL A 104 29.62 4.01 -10.47
C VAL A 104 29.49 4.64 -9.09
N ASP A 105 30.14 5.79 -8.87
CA ASP A 105 30.04 6.52 -7.60
C ASP A 105 28.60 7.00 -7.34
N PHE A 106 27.89 7.44 -8.38
CA PHE A 106 26.49 7.84 -8.27
C PHE A 106 25.56 6.66 -7.99
N GLU A 107 25.79 5.53 -8.65
CA GLU A 107 25.07 4.28 -8.39
C GLU A 107 25.23 3.84 -6.93
N GLN A 108 26.46 3.94 -6.39
CA GLN A 108 26.71 3.64 -4.99
C GLN A 108 25.92 4.55 -4.04
N LYS A 109 25.87 5.86 -4.31
CA LYS A 109 25.05 6.80 -3.52
C LYS A 109 23.57 6.40 -3.53
N LEU A 110 23.02 5.99 -4.69
CA LEU A 110 21.63 5.54 -4.78
C LEU A 110 21.41 4.23 -4.00
N ASN A 111 22.37 3.31 -4.03
CA ASN A 111 22.31 2.09 -3.23
C ASN A 111 22.33 2.39 -1.72
N ASP A 112 23.10 3.39 -1.29
CA ASP A 112 23.11 3.83 0.11
C ASP A 112 21.74 4.41 0.54
N ILE A 113 21.08 5.18 -0.34
CA ILE A 113 19.69 5.64 -0.13
C ILE A 113 18.75 4.45 0.01
N LYS A 114 18.83 3.45 -0.88
CA LYS A 114 18.01 2.22 -0.81
C LYS A 114 18.21 1.46 0.50
N ASN A 115 19.45 1.25 0.92
CA ASN A 115 19.76 0.58 2.18
C ASN A 115 19.19 1.34 3.39
N LYS A 116 19.20 2.67 3.35
CA LYS A 116 18.64 3.49 4.43
C LYS A 116 17.11 3.44 4.44
N LEU A 117 16.47 3.39 3.27
CA LEU A 117 15.04 3.10 3.18
C LEU A 117 14.69 1.70 3.69
N ASP A 118 15.51 0.68 3.39
CA ASP A 118 15.27 -0.69 3.89
C ASP A 118 15.26 -0.72 5.43
N TYR A 119 16.12 0.07 6.06
CA TYR A 119 16.12 0.26 7.51
C TYR A 119 14.83 0.92 8.00
N TYR A 120 14.36 1.99 7.36
CA TYR A 120 13.14 2.68 7.76
C TYR A 120 11.87 1.85 7.53
N ASP A 121 11.82 1.07 6.46
CA ASP A 121 10.69 0.18 6.14
C ASP A 121 10.47 -0.90 7.23
N GLN A 122 11.51 -1.21 8.01
CA GLN A 122 11.47 -2.17 9.12
C GLN A 122 11.11 -1.54 10.46
N LEU A 123 11.17 -0.21 10.59
CA LEU A 123 10.87 0.46 11.86
C LEU A 123 9.36 0.52 12.11
N PRO A 124 8.91 0.30 13.35
CA PRO A 124 7.52 0.56 13.70
C PRO A 124 7.22 2.07 13.58
N ASN A 125 5.97 2.42 13.27
CA ASN A 125 5.55 3.82 13.05
C ASN A 125 5.89 4.75 14.22
N SER A 126 5.98 4.23 15.45
CA SER A 126 6.39 4.98 16.64
C SER A 126 7.85 5.43 16.60
N GLU A 127 8.75 4.58 16.12
CA GLU A 127 10.17 4.91 15.98
C GLU A 127 10.40 5.83 14.77
N LEU A 128 9.67 5.62 13.66
CA LEU A 128 9.68 6.54 12.51
C LEU A 128 9.30 7.97 12.91
N TYR A 129 8.31 8.10 13.78
CA TYR A 129 7.90 9.40 14.29
C TYR A 129 8.99 10.06 15.16
N LYS A 130 9.66 9.31 16.04
CA LYS A 130 10.78 9.83 16.85
C LYS A 130 11.95 10.30 15.98
N SER A 131 12.23 9.58 14.89
CA SER A 131 13.27 9.94 13.92
C SER A 131 12.78 10.89 12.81
N ASN A 132 11.63 11.55 12.94
CA ASN A 132 11.06 12.42 11.89
C ASN A 132 12.04 13.48 11.36
N GLN A 133 12.82 14.11 12.25
CA GLN A 133 13.81 15.10 11.81
C GLN A 133 14.97 14.47 11.03
N GLU A 134 15.46 13.31 11.46
CA GLU A 134 16.50 12.56 10.76
C GLU A 134 16.02 12.15 9.36
N ILE A 135 14.76 11.74 9.26
CA ILE A 135 14.17 11.29 8.00
C ILE A 135 13.91 12.47 7.07
N LYS A 136 13.46 13.61 7.59
CA LYS A 136 13.40 14.86 6.79
C LYS A 136 14.76 15.24 6.22
N ASN A 137 15.83 15.13 7.01
CA ASN A 137 17.18 15.41 6.55
C ASN A 137 17.63 14.39 5.48
N PHE A 138 17.32 13.12 5.67
CA PHE A 138 17.57 12.05 4.70
C PHE A 138 16.84 12.29 3.36
N ILE A 139 15.56 12.65 3.40
CA ILE A 139 14.79 12.99 2.20
C ILE A 139 15.39 14.20 1.50
N ALA A 140 15.80 15.23 2.25
CA ALA A 140 16.48 16.39 1.68
C ALA A 140 17.80 16.03 1.00
N GLN A 141 18.57 15.06 1.55
CA GLN A 141 19.78 14.55 0.91
C GLN A 141 19.46 13.88 -0.44
N TYR A 142 18.42 13.04 -0.48
CA TYR A 142 17.96 12.39 -1.70
C TYR A 142 17.49 13.40 -2.76
N GLU A 143 16.69 14.41 -2.38
CA GLU A 143 16.26 15.47 -3.30
C GLU A 143 17.46 16.26 -3.86
N GLY A 144 18.52 16.43 -3.06
CA GLY A 144 19.79 16.98 -3.52
C GLY A 144 20.43 16.14 -4.64
N LEU A 145 20.47 14.81 -4.47
CA LEU A 145 20.97 13.89 -5.51
C LEU A 145 20.12 13.93 -6.78
N LYS A 146 18.79 14.04 -6.63
CA LYS A 146 17.84 14.14 -7.74
C LYS A 146 18.03 15.40 -8.58
N GLY A 147 18.60 16.45 -7.98
CA GLY A 147 18.95 17.70 -8.65
C GLY A 147 20.24 17.68 -9.46
N GLU A 148 21.11 16.67 -9.27
CA GLU A 148 22.38 16.55 -10.01
C GLU A 148 22.13 16.20 -11.49
N ASP A 149 23.01 16.64 -12.40
CA ASP A 149 22.88 16.29 -13.83
C ASP A 149 22.98 14.77 -14.07
N LEU A 150 23.72 14.05 -13.22
CA LEU A 150 23.81 12.59 -13.23
C LEU A 150 22.46 11.92 -12.99
N ALA A 151 21.52 12.55 -12.27
CA ALA A 151 20.19 12.00 -12.05
C ALA A 151 19.37 11.89 -13.35
N LYS A 152 19.73 12.65 -14.39
CA LYS A 152 19.06 12.63 -15.71
C LYS A 152 19.51 11.44 -16.56
N VAL A 153 20.53 10.69 -16.15
CA VAL A 153 21.02 9.53 -16.89
C VAL A 153 19.92 8.45 -16.90
N PRO A 154 19.48 7.97 -18.08
CA PRO A 154 18.31 7.09 -18.19
C PRO A 154 18.39 5.80 -17.36
N GLN A 155 19.59 5.26 -17.14
CA GLN A 155 19.79 4.05 -16.35
C GLN A 155 19.33 4.18 -14.90
N PHE A 156 19.29 5.39 -14.34
CA PHE A 156 18.85 5.63 -12.96
C PHE A 156 17.35 5.90 -12.85
N GLN A 157 16.64 6.09 -13.98
CA GLN A 157 15.23 6.50 -13.97
C GLN A 157 14.34 5.53 -13.17
N GLN A 158 14.54 4.22 -13.34
CA GLN A 158 13.77 3.20 -12.60
C GLN A 158 14.14 3.19 -11.10
N VAL A 159 15.42 3.42 -10.78
CA VAL A 159 15.90 3.49 -9.39
C VAL A 159 15.29 4.69 -8.66
N PHE A 160 15.25 5.86 -9.30
CA PHE A 160 14.57 7.04 -8.76
C PHE A 160 13.07 6.82 -8.60
N ALA A 161 12.39 6.17 -9.57
CA ALA A 161 10.97 5.86 -9.44
C ALA A 161 10.67 4.92 -8.27
N GLU A 162 11.53 3.91 -8.04
CA GLU A 162 11.45 3.02 -6.87
C GLU A 162 11.63 3.81 -5.57
N ILE A 163 12.69 4.62 -5.48
CA ILE A 163 12.99 5.42 -4.29
C ILE A 163 11.88 6.45 -4.01
N ASP A 164 11.39 7.16 -5.03
CA ASP A 164 10.28 8.12 -4.92
C ASP A 164 9.05 7.45 -4.31
N SER A 165 8.64 6.29 -4.84
CA SER A 165 7.48 5.54 -4.33
C SER A 165 7.66 5.13 -2.87
N ARG A 166 8.87 4.70 -2.48
CA ARG A 166 9.19 4.31 -1.11
C ARG A 166 9.22 5.51 -0.17
N ILE A 167 9.74 6.65 -0.62
CA ILE A 167 9.73 7.90 0.16
C ILE A 167 8.29 8.38 0.38
N GLU A 168 7.41 8.27 -0.62
CA GLU A 168 5.99 8.60 -0.45
C GLU A 168 5.34 7.72 0.63
N MET A 169 5.55 6.40 0.58
CA MET A 169 5.06 5.48 1.63
C MET A 169 5.66 5.80 3.00
N LEU A 170 6.94 6.14 3.05
CA LEU A 170 7.64 6.49 4.29
C LEU A 170 7.08 7.78 4.90
N GLN A 171 6.82 8.79 4.06
CA GLN A 171 6.17 10.04 4.45
C GLN A 171 4.73 9.81 4.92
N GLU A 172 3.99 8.90 4.27
CA GLU A 172 2.64 8.50 4.71
C GLU A 172 2.68 7.83 6.08
N ASN A 173 3.62 6.92 6.32
CA ASN A 173 3.81 6.25 7.61
C ASN A 173 4.27 7.21 8.73
N MET A 174 4.94 8.31 8.37
CA MET A 174 5.26 9.43 9.28
C MET A 174 4.13 10.41 9.49
N ALA A 175 3.20 10.47 8.53
CA ALA A 175 2.09 11.37 8.63
C ALA A 175 1.28 11.00 9.89
N PRO A 176 0.78 11.98 10.65
CA PRO A 176 0.01 11.75 11.87
C PRO A 176 -1.39 11.13 11.61
N TYR A 177 -1.52 10.32 10.56
CA TYR A 177 -2.73 9.62 10.15
C TYR A 177 -2.59 8.08 10.26
N GLY A 178 -1.42 7.56 10.65
CA GLY A 178 -1.27 6.15 11.05
C GLY A 178 -2.10 5.82 12.30
N LYS A 179 -2.73 4.64 12.32
CA LYS A 179 -3.57 4.06 13.39
C LYS A 179 -3.33 4.68 14.78
N TYR A 180 -4.37 5.24 15.40
CA TYR A 180 -4.29 5.85 16.74
C TYR A 180 -3.60 4.93 17.75
N TYR A 181 -2.55 5.43 18.40
CA TYR A 181 -1.93 4.80 19.57
C TYR A 181 -1.50 5.88 20.58
N GLU A 182 -1.27 5.48 21.83
CA GLU A 182 -0.87 6.38 22.91
C GLU A 182 0.53 5.96 23.37
N ASP A 183 1.52 6.85 23.24
CA ASP A 183 2.79 6.70 23.96
C ASP A 183 2.60 7.17 25.41
N GLU A 184 3.54 6.84 26.29
CA GLU A 184 3.58 7.36 27.65
C GLU A 184 4.76 8.33 27.85
N TYR A 185 4.50 9.44 28.54
CA TYR A 185 5.52 10.41 28.93
C TYR A 185 5.47 10.68 30.44
N SER A 186 6.60 10.47 31.11
CA SER A 186 6.78 10.78 32.52
C SER A 186 7.20 12.23 32.70
N VAL A 187 6.33 13.05 33.30
CA VAL A 187 6.56 14.47 33.55
C VAL A 187 7.80 14.69 34.41
N VAL A 188 8.70 15.57 33.97
CA VAL A 188 9.91 15.93 34.69
C VAL A 188 9.73 17.27 35.41
N LYS A 189 10.55 17.53 36.44
CA LYS A 189 10.53 18.81 37.16
C LYS A 189 10.75 19.98 36.20
N GLY A 190 9.80 20.93 36.19
CA GLY A 190 9.85 22.12 35.35
C GLY A 190 9.19 21.95 33.97
N ASP A 191 8.43 20.87 33.78
CA ASP A 191 7.57 20.71 32.61
C ASP A 191 6.22 21.41 32.78
N TYR A 192 5.68 21.81 31.64
CA TYR A 192 4.31 22.28 31.45
C TYR A 192 3.86 21.81 30.06
N LEU A 193 2.56 21.69 29.81
CA LEU A 193 2.04 20.99 28.62
C LEU A 193 2.58 21.55 27.29
N VAL A 194 2.74 22.86 27.18
CA VAL A 194 3.33 23.55 26.01
C VAL A 194 4.78 23.12 25.78
N LYS A 195 5.58 23.02 26.84
CA LYS A 195 6.97 22.54 26.75
C LYS A 195 7.03 21.07 26.36
N ILE A 196 6.17 20.24 26.95
CA ILE A 196 6.10 18.81 26.61
C ILE A 196 5.77 18.63 25.13
N ALA A 197 4.74 19.32 24.62
CA ALA A 197 4.39 19.28 23.20
C ALA A 197 5.51 19.83 22.28
N GLY A 198 6.27 20.81 22.77
CA GLY A 198 7.41 21.40 22.07
C GLY A 198 8.64 20.49 21.98
N TYR A 199 8.74 19.41 22.74
CA TYR A 199 9.85 18.48 22.58
C TYR A 199 9.83 17.83 21.21
N ASP A 200 11.02 17.69 20.62
CA ASP A 200 11.28 17.07 19.33
C ASP A 200 10.66 15.65 19.22
N HIS A 201 10.84 14.83 20.25
CA HIS A 201 10.33 13.47 20.36
C HIS A 201 8.84 13.40 20.76
N ILE A 202 8.23 14.52 21.17
CA ILE A 202 6.79 14.61 21.44
C ILE A 202 6.08 15.16 20.23
N TYR A 203 5.88 16.45 20.03
CA TYR A 203 5.21 16.92 18.81
C TYR A 203 6.05 17.84 17.95
N ASN A 204 7.21 18.27 18.46
CA ASN A 204 8.00 19.38 17.94
C ASN A 204 7.14 20.60 17.61
N ASP A 205 6.06 20.79 18.38
CA ASP A 205 5.05 21.80 18.13
C ASP A 205 4.38 22.16 19.46
N PRO A 206 4.82 23.25 20.10
CA PRO A 206 4.25 23.69 21.38
C PRO A 206 2.74 23.98 21.30
N GLN A 207 2.19 24.28 20.12
CA GLN A 207 0.75 24.56 19.96
C GLN A 207 -0.12 23.32 20.12
N LYS A 208 0.47 22.11 20.00
CA LYS A 208 -0.24 20.83 20.17
C LYS A 208 -0.43 20.39 21.62
N TRP A 209 -0.06 21.22 22.58
CA TRP A 209 -0.28 20.96 24.01
C TRP A 209 -1.72 20.57 24.36
N GLY A 210 -2.69 21.15 23.64
CA GLY A 210 -4.11 20.86 23.83
C GLY A 210 -4.47 19.39 23.56
N ILE A 211 -3.72 18.70 22.70
CA ILE A 211 -3.90 17.27 22.41
C ILE A 211 -3.53 16.44 23.64
N ILE A 212 -2.38 16.76 24.27
CA ILE A 212 -1.93 16.13 25.52
C ILE A 212 -2.96 16.36 26.62
N TYR A 213 -3.41 17.60 26.79
CA TYR A 213 -4.44 17.93 27.78
C TYR A 213 -5.70 17.08 27.55
N ARG A 214 -6.26 17.10 26.34
CA ARG A 214 -7.54 16.44 26.04
C ARG A 214 -7.50 14.94 26.24
N ALA A 215 -6.37 14.30 25.95
CA ALA A 215 -6.17 12.87 26.15
C ALA A 215 -6.01 12.46 27.62
N ASN A 216 -5.59 13.39 28.48
CA ASN A 216 -5.35 13.15 29.91
C ASN A 216 -6.29 13.96 30.81
N ARG A 217 -7.46 14.36 30.30
CA ARG A 217 -8.46 15.16 31.06
C ARG A 217 -8.99 14.47 32.30
N ASP A 218 -8.83 13.16 32.39
CA ASP A 218 -9.10 12.35 33.57
C ASP A 218 -8.05 12.53 34.68
N GLN A 219 -6.80 12.85 34.31
CA GLN A 219 -5.68 13.08 35.23
C GLN A 219 -5.39 14.57 35.48
N ILE A 220 -5.64 15.42 34.47
CA ILE A 220 -5.30 16.85 34.48
C ILE A 220 -6.56 17.67 34.71
N LYS A 221 -6.73 18.15 35.95
CA LYS A 221 -7.86 19.03 36.32
C LYS A 221 -7.63 20.46 35.84
N ASP A 222 -6.40 20.93 35.95
CA ASP A 222 -5.96 22.26 35.54
C ASP A 222 -4.77 22.10 34.59
N PRO A 223 -4.86 22.54 33.32
CA PRO A 223 -3.78 22.43 32.34
C PRO A 223 -2.46 23.09 32.78
N ASP A 224 -2.54 24.12 33.63
CA ASP A 224 -1.37 24.86 34.10
C ASP A 224 -0.71 24.19 35.32
N LEU A 225 -1.33 23.16 35.89
CA LEU A 225 -0.89 22.49 37.11
C LEU A 225 -0.62 21.00 36.87
N ILE A 226 0.60 20.70 36.43
CA ILE A 226 1.12 19.33 36.31
C ILE A 226 2.29 19.10 37.29
N TYR A 227 2.52 17.85 37.68
CA TYR A 227 3.48 17.46 38.70
C TYR A 227 4.48 16.43 38.18
N PRO A 228 5.73 16.44 38.70
CA PRO A 228 6.73 15.44 38.34
C PRO A 228 6.25 14.00 38.62
N ASN A 229 6.68 13.06 37.77
CA ASN A 229 6.35 11.63 37.79
C ASN A 229 4.90 11.29 37.42
N GLN A 230 4.07 12.25 37.01
CA GLN A 230 2.82 11.92 36.33
C GLN A 230 3.12 11.28 34.98
N VAL A 231 2.38 10.24 34.62
CA VAL A 231 2.51 9.56 33.33
C VAL A 231 1.36 9.99 32.44
N PHE A 232 1.66 10.76 31.40
CA PHE A 232 0.68 11.24 30.43
C PHE A 232 0.69 10.40 29.17
N LYS A 233 -0.51 10.13 28.68
CA LYS A 233 -0.77 9.59 27.35
C LYS A 233 -0.44 10.64 26.31
N ILE A 234 0.34 10.28 25.31
CA ILE A 234 0.70 11.13 24.18
C ILE A 234 0.05 10.53 22.95
N PRO A 235 -1.12 11.04 22.52
CA PRO A 235 -1.79 10.56 21.32
C PRO A 235 -0.91 10.69 20.09
N ARG A 236 -0.88 9.62 19.31
CA ARG A 236 -0.29 9.52 17.98
C ARG A 236 -1.39 9.12 17.01
N GLY A 237 -1.35 9.66 15.81
CA GLY A 237 -2.42 9.40 14.85
C GLY A 237 -3.70 10.19 15.14
N LEU A 238 -4.70 9.98 14.30
CA LEU A 238 -6.03 10.55 14.49
C LEU A 238 -6.98 9.51 15.12
N PRO A 239 -7.68 9.84 16.23
CA PRO A 239 -8.61 8.92 16.89
C PRO A 239 -9.77 8.50 15.98
N SER A 240 -10.15 7.24 16.00
CA SER A 240 -11.38 6.72 15.34
C SER A 240 -12.61 6.77 16.26
N SER A 241 -12.41 7.09 17.54
CA SER A 241 -13.47 7.28 18.52
C SER A 241 -13.15 8.42 19.47
N TRP A 242 -14.18 9.13 19.95
CA TRP A 242 -14.03 10.24 20.89
C TRP A 242 -14.92 10.04 22.11
N LYS A 243 -14.34 10.19 23.31
CA LYS A 243 -15.09 10.25 24.56
C LYS A 243 -15.52 11.70 24.82
N VAL A 244 -16.82 11.93 24.92
CA VAL A 244 -17.39 13.25 25.20
C VAL A 244 -17.08 13.67 26.64
N TYR A 245 -16.56 14.88 26.81
CA TYR A 245 -16.33 15.50 28.12
C TYR A 245 -17.39 16.57 28.43
N LYS A 246 -17.52 16.90 29.72
CA LYS A 246 -18.48 17.91 30.19
C LYS A 246 -18.22 19.25 29.49
N GLY A 247 -19.25 19.81 28.86
CA GLY A 247 -19.20 21.10 28.17
C GLY A 247 -18.85 21.00 26.68
N GLU A 248 -18.60 19.81 26.14
CA GLU A 248 -18.40 19.62 24.71
C GLU A 248 -19.74 19.54 23.94
N CYS A 249 -19.71 19.96 22.68
CA CYS A 249 -20.75 19.72 21.69
C CYS A 249 -20.11 19.21 20.39
N LEU A 250 -20.90 18.69 19.45
CA LEU A 250 -20.38 18.13 18.19
C LEU A 250 -19.52 19.14 17.40
N TRP A 251 -19.88 20.42 17.46
CA TRP A 251 -19.14 21.52 16.85
C TRP A 251 -17.73 21.65 17.45
N THR A 252 -17.64 21.72 18.78
CA THR A 252 -16.35 21.84 19.49
C THR A 252 -15.48 20.61 19.27
N ILE A 253 -16.06 19.40 19.31
CA ILE A 253 -15.32 18.16 19.05
C ILE A 253 -14.71 18.20 17.64
N SER A 254 -15.47 18.63 16.64
CA SER A 254 -15.01 18.71 15.24
C SER A 254 -13.91 19.75 15.03
N SER A 255 -13.92 20.83 15.81
CA SER A 255 -12.89 21.86 15.74
C SER A 255 -11.51 21.41 16.24
N TYR A 256 -11.42 20.31 16.98
CA TYR A 256 -10.14 19.87 17.51
C TYR A 256 -9.20 19.43 16.37
N PRO A 257 -7.90 19.77 16.45
CA PRO A 257 -6.94 19.45 15.41
C PRO A 257 -6.76 17.94 15.19
N GLU A 258 -6.92 17.14 16.23
CA GLU A 258 -6.90 15.67 16.16
C GLU A 258 -8.22 15.06 15.66
N ILE A 259 -9.29 15.86 15.56
CA ILE A 259 -10.56 15.42 14.99
C ILE A 259 -10.63 15.86 13.53
N TYR A 260 -11.13 17.04 13.21
CA TYR A 260 -11.19 17.50 11.82
C TYR A 260 -10.49 18.82 11.59
N ASN A 261 -10.05 19.49 12.65
CA ASN A 261 -9.57 20.87 12.60
C ASN A 261 -10.58 21.81 11.89
N ASP A 262 -11.85 21.43 11.88
CA ASP A 262 -12.91 22.13 11.16
C ASP A 262 -14.24 21.91 11.90
N PRO A 263 -14.74 22.93 12.61
CA PRO A 263 -16.00 22.82 13.34
C PRO A 263 -17.19 22.48 12.44
N PHE A 264 -17.18 22.86 11.14
CA PHE A 264 -18.29 22.60 10.22
C PHE A 264 -18.43 21.13 9.83
N GLN A 265 -17.47 20.28 10.20
CA GLN A 265 -17.51 18.83 9.96
C GLN A 265 -18.34 18.08 11.01
N TRP A 266 -18.91 18.76 12.01
CA TRP A 266 -19.77 18.14 13.02
C TRP A 266 -20.91 17.25 12.47
N PRO A 267 -21.53 17.54 11.30
CA PRO A 267 -22.55 16.66 10.75
C PRO A 267 -22.02 15.27 10.39
N LYS A 268 -20.71 15.13 10.12
CA LYS A 268 -20.09 13.81 9.89
C LYS A 268 -20.14 12.95 11.15
N ILE A 269 -19.81 13.54 12.30
CA ILE A 269 -19.91 12.86 13.61
C ILE A 269 -21.36 12.46 13.86
N TYR A 270 -22.31 13.38 13.69
CA TYR A 270 -23.73 13.07 13.90
C TYR A 270 -24.22 11.90 13.02
N ARG A 271 -23.98 11.98 11.69
CA ARG A 271 -24.40 10.94 10.72
C ARG A 271 -23.82 9.57 11.05
N ALA A 272 -22.55 9.52 11.49
CA ALA A 272 -21.92 8.27 11.87
C ALA A 272 -22.43 7.69 13.20
N ASN A 273 -23.23 8.43 13.97
CA ASN A 273 -23.66 8.09 15.32
C ASN A 273 -25.18 8.27 15.54
N THR A 274 -26.01 8.25 14.49
CA THR A 274 -27.48 8.42 14.58
C THR A 274 -28.19 7.29 15.33
N ASP A 275 -27.52 6.15 15.48
CA ASP A 275 -27.95 5.06 16.37
C ASP A 275 -28.01 5.52 17.84
N GLN A 276 -27.05 6.34 18.28
CA GLN A 276 -26.92 6.82 19.66
C GLN A 276 -27.27 8.30 19.89
N ILE A 277 -27.20 9.17 18.87
CA ILE A 277 -27.57 10.59 18.96
C ILE A 277 -28.90 10.79 18.23
N LYS A 278 -29.97 11.11 18.98
CA LYS A 278 -31.28 11.43 18.40
C LYS A 278 -31.39 12.89 18.01
N ASP A 279 -30.97 13.76 18.91
CA ASP A 279 -30.90 15.21 18.71
C ASP A 279 -29.41 15.61 18.60
N PRO A 280 -28.96 16.21 17.48
CA PRO A 280 -27.57 16.62 17.30
C PRO A 280 -27.07 17.63 18.34
N ASP A 281 -27.97 18.38 18.97
CA ASP A 281 -27.62 19.36 20.01
C ASP A 281 -27.49 18.73 21.40
N LEU A 282 -27.82 17.44 21.54
CA LEU A 282 -27.83 16.72 22.82
C LEU A 282 -26.88 15.52 22.82
N ILE A 283 -25.69 15.74 23.38
CA ILE A 283 -24.71 14.69 23.68
C ILE A 283 -24.39 14.67 25.18
N TYR A 284 -24.01 13.51 25.72
CA TYR A 284 -23.80 13.32 27.16
C TYR A 284 -22.33 13.07 27.51
N PRO A 285 -21.85 13.54 28.68
CA PRO A 285 -20.52 13.19 29.16
C PRO A 285 -20.31 11.67 29.24
N ASN A 286 -19.10 11.22 28.91
CA ASN A 286 -18.67 9.82 28.78
C ASN A 286 -19.26 9.03 27.60
N GLN A 287 -20.10 9.65 26.76
CA GLN A 287 -20.55 9.02 25.52
C GLN A 287 -19.35 8.80 24.58
N ILE A 288 -19.28 7.64 23.92
CA ILE A 288 -18.21 7.31 22.96
C ILE A 288 -18.76 7.45 21.54
N LEU A 289 -18.27 8.43 20.79
CA LEU A 289 -18.67 8.72 19.42
C LEU A 289 -17.69 8.11 18.43
N ARG A 290 -18.19 7.53 17.34
CA ARG A 290 -17.38 7.13 16.18
C ARG A 290 -16.95 8.38 15.42
N ILE A 291 -15.68 8.48 15.06
CA ILE A 291 -15.12 9.58 14.29
C ILE A 291 -14.76 9.06 12.89
N PRO A 292 -15.64 9.23 11.88
CA PRO A 292 -15.36 8.76 10.53
C PRO A 292 -14.17 9.49 9.91
N ARG A 293 -13.33 8.76 9.16
CA ARG A 293 -12.14 9.29 8.49
C ARG A 293 -12.25 9.29 6.95
N ASP A 294 -13.30 8.67 6.42
CA ASP A 294 -13.60 8.50 5.00
C ASP A 294 -14.67 9.49 4.51
#